data_AF-A0A351T1H1-F1
#
_entry.id   AF-A0A351T1H1-F1
#
_cell.length_a   1.000
_cell.length_b   1.000
_cell.length_c   1.000
_cell.angle_alpha   90.00
_cell.angle_beta   90.00
_cell.angle_gamma   90.00
#
_symmetry.space_group_name_H-M   'P 1'
#
loop_
_entity.id
_entity.type
_entity.pdbx_description
1 polymer ?
#
loop_
_entity_poly.entity_id
_entity_poly.type
_entity_poly.pdbx_seq_one_letter_code
_entity_poly.pdbx_strand_id
1 'polypeptide(L)'
;PTNAFVGLLASMLVAVMQFWPDYLHIALIAAIFAAGQVLEGNFLTPRLVGRKVGLHPLWVIFALLAFGTIFGFLGMLLALPMAAMVGVLARFGIEQYRKSSLYGEAAPPSQAAGAGGDGPSTDL
;
A
#
# COMPACT_ATOMS: atom_id res chain seq x y z
N PRO A 1 -14.52 -3.96 8.44
CA PRO A 1 -14.40 -3.96 9.92
C PRO A 1 -15.75 -4.15 10.63
N THR A 2 -16.86 -3.61 10.11
CA THR A 2 -18.20 -3.72 10.73
C THR A 2 -18.73 -5.15 10.82
N ASN A 3 -18.46 -6.02 9.84
CA ASN A 3 -19.02 -7.39 9.82
C ASN A 3 -18.47 -8.29 10.94
N ALA A 4 -17.23 -8.07 11.37
CA ALA A 4 -16.59 -8.88 12.43
C ALA A 4 -17.22 -8.64 13.80
N PHE A 5 -17.60 -7.40 14.11
CA PHE A 5 -18.31 -7.05 15.35
C PHE A 5 -19.69 -7.68 15.44
N VAL A 6 -20.41 -7.75 14.32
CA VAL A 6 -21.74 -8.38 14.25
C VAL A 6 -21.64 -9.89 14.52
N GLY A 7 -20.65 -10.56 13.93
CA GLY A 7 -20.39 -11.99 14.18
C GLY A 7 -20.00 -12.27 15.62
N LEU A 8 -19.15 -11.44 16.22
CA LEU A 8 -18.76 -11.57 17.63
C LEU A 8 -19.96 -11.38 18.56
N LEU A 9 -20.78 -10.35 18.34
CA LEU A 9 -21.99 -10.12 19.12
C LEU A 9 -22.98 -11.29 19.03
N ALA A 10 -23.20 -11.82 17.83
CA ALA A 10 -24.07 -12.97 17.63
C ALA A 10 -23.53 -14.22 18.34
N SER A 11 -22.24 -14.51 18.20
CA SER A 11 -21.59 -15.66 18.84
C SER A 11 -21.59 -15.55 20.37
N MET A 12 -21.37 -14.35 20.90
CA MET A 12 -21.38 -14.10 22.35
C MET A 12 -22.77 -14.31 22.94
N LEU A 13 -23.82 -13.85 22.24
CA LEU A 13 -25.20 -14.03 22.67
C LEU A 13 -25.59 -15.52 22.76
N VAL A 14 -25.17 -16.31 21.77
CA VAL A 14 -25.41 -17.78 21.76
C VAL A 14 -24.64 -18.46 22.89
N ALA A 15 -23.38 -18.10 23.12
CA ALA A 15 -22.56 -18.69 24.18
C ALA A 15 -23.17 -18.46 25.57
N VAL A 16 -23.66 -17.25 25.84
CA VAL A 16 -24.33 -16.91 27.11
C VAL A 16 -25.63 -17.70 27.29
N MET A 17 -26.43 -17.86 26.22
CA MET A 17 -27.68 -18.62 26.28
C MET A 17 -27.47 -20.13 26.48
N GLN A 18 -26.35 -20.68 26.00
CA GLN A 18 -26.11 -22.12 25.98
C GLN A 18 -25.33 -22.63 27.20
N PHE A 19 -24.41 -21.83 27.74
CA PHE A 19 -23.47 -22.28 28.78
C PHE A 19 -23.72 -21.67 30.17
N TRP A 20 -24.82 -20.92 30.37
CA TRP A 20 -25.16 -20.41 31.70
C TRP A 20 -25.56 -21.53 32.66
N PRO A 21 -25.03 -21.61 33.90
CA PRO A 21 -24.21 -20.64 34.63
C PRO A 21 -22.69 -20.95 34.65
N ASP A 22 -22.19 -21.78 33.74
CA ASP A 22 -20.75 -22.12 33.66
C ASP A 22 -19.94 -20.96 33.04
N TYR A 23 -19.50 -20.06 33.91
CA TYR A 23 -18.73 -18.87 33.56
C TYR A 23 -17.36 -19.17 32.94
N LEU A 24 -16.78 -20.36 33.19
CA LEU A 24 -15.46 -20.75 32.70
C LEU A 24 -15.48 -20.94 31.18
N HIS A 25 -16.53 -21.59 30.66
CA HIS A 25 -16.71 -21.82 29.23
C HIS A 25 -17.02 -20.52 28.48
N ILE A 26 -17.83 -19.64 29.07
CA ILE A 26 -18.13 -18.32 28.50
C ILE A 26 -16.86 -17.46 28.39
N ALA A 27 -16.03 -17.44 29.45
CA ALA A 27 -14.76 -16.71 29.44
C ALA A 27 -13.77 -17.26 28.41
N LEU A 28 -13.69 -18.59 28.24
CA LEU A 28 -12.83 -19.22 27.24
C LEU A 28 -13.23 -18.84 25.81
N ILE A 29 -14.52 -18.92 25.48
CA ILE A 29 -15.05 -18.53 24.16
C ILE A 29 -14.76 -17.05 23.88
N ALA A 30 -15.00 -16.18 24.88
CA ALA A 30 -14.70 -14.75 24.76
C ALA A 30 -13.21 -14.48 24.51
N ALA A 31 -12.32 -15.18 25.23
CA ALA A 31 -10.88 -15.05 25.07
C ALA A 31 -10.40 -15.49 23.67
N ILE A 32 -10.92 -16.60 23.14
CA ILE A 32 -10.58 -17.10 21.80
C ILE A 32 -11.02 -16.10 20.73
N PHE A 33 -12.26 -15.59 20.81
CA PHE A 33 -12.77 -14.59 19.87
C PHE A 33 -11.98 -13.28 19.94
N ALA A 34 -11.66 -12.81 21.15
CA ALA A 34 -10.86 -11.60 21.34
C ALA A 34 -9.45 -11.76 20.74
N ALA A 35 -8.79 -12.90 20.98
CA ALA A 35 -7.49 -13.20 20.40
C ALA A 35 -7.55 -13.23 18.86
N GLY A 36 -8.59 -13.82 18.29
CA GLY A 36 -8.84 -13.81 16.83
C GLY A 36 -9.01 -12.41 16.27
N GLN A 37 -9.80 -11.55 16.93
CA GLN A 37 -10.00 -10.15 16.50
C GLN A 37 -8.72 -9.32 16.55
N VAL A 38 -7.90 -9.51 17.60
CA VAL A 38 -6.59 -8.85 17.71
C VAL A 38 -5.67 -9.31 16.59
N LEU A 39 -5.65 -10.60 16.25
CA LEU A 39 -4.85 -11.14 15.16
C LEU A 39 -5.32 -10.63 13.79
N GLU A 40 -6.63 -10.59 13.55
CA GLU A 40 -7.25 -10.04 12.34
C GLU A 40 -6.92 -8.55 12.16
N GLY A 41 -7.12 -7.76 13.22
CA GLY A 41 -6.91 -6.32 13.22
C GLY A 41 -5.45 -5.91 13.11
N ASN A 42 -4.56 -6.56 13.88
CA ASN A 42 -3.17 -6.13 14.02
C ASN A 42 -2.20 -6.82 13.07
N PHE A 43 -2.53 -7.99 12.50
CA PHE A 43 -1.59 -8.77 11.70
C PHE A 43 -2.11 -9.07 10.30
N LEU A 44 -3.36 -9.51 10.21
CA LEU A 44 -3.98 -9.89 8.94
C LEU A 44 -4.25 -8.66 8.08
N THR A 45 -4.85 -7.61 8.66
CA THR A 45 -5.11 -6.35 7.98
C THR A 45 -3.84 -5.74 7.38
N PRO A 46 -2.75 -5.46 8.15
CA PRO A 46 -1.56 -4.83 7.58
C PRO A 46 -0.80 -5.71 6.59
N ARG A 47 -0.82 -7.04 6.73
CA ARG A 47 -0.24 -7.95 5.73
C ARG A 47 -1.03 -7.98 4.43
N LEU A 48 -2.36 -7.90 4.50
CA LEU A 48 -3.22 -7.95 3.33
C LEU A 48 -3.20 -6.63 2.53
N VAL A 49 -3.17 -5.47 3.21
CA VAL A 49 -2.89 -4.16 2.59
C VAL A 49 -1.39 -3.86 2.47
N GLY A 50 -0.56 -4.90 2.53
CA GLY A 50 0.90 -4.88 2.49
C GLY A 50 1.48 -4.38 1.17
N ARG A 51 1.43 -3.06 0.98
CA ARG A 51 2.41 -2.18 0.32
C ARG A 51 1.75 -0.81 0.26
N LYS A 52 2.29 0.15 1.03
CA LYS A 52 1.89 1.56 0.99
C LYS A 52 1.66 1.96 -0.46
N VAL A 53 0.41 2.26 -0.82
CA VAL A 53 0.10 2.88 -2.10
C VAL A 53 0.90 4.18 -2.08
N GLY A 54 2.00 4.25 -2.85
CA GLY A 54 2.96 5.36 -2.83
C GLY A 54 2.39 6.69 -3.33
N LEU A 55 1.07 6.84 -3.29
CA LEU A 55 0.37 8.06 -3.61
C LEU A 55 0.48 8.99 -2.42
N HIS A 56 1.36 9.97 -2.57
CA HIS A 56 1.53 11.04 -1.60
C HIS A 56 0.16 11.64 -1.27
N PRO A 57 -0.28 11.72 0.00
CA PRO A 57 -1.58 12.25 0.40
C PRO A 57 -1.92 13.64 -0.19
N LEU A 58 -0.89 14.43 -0.56
CA LEU A 58 -1.07 15.67 -1.31
C LEU A 58 -1.89 15.50 -2.58
N TRP A 59 -1.74 14.42 -3.36
CA TRP A 59 -2.43 14.26 -4.64
C TRP A 59 -3.95 14.24 -4.48
N VAL A 60 -4.45 13.64 -3.39
CA VAL A 60 -5.89 13.61 -3.08
C VAL A 60 -6.38 14.99 -2.69
N ILE A 61 -5.62 15.69 -1.83
CA ILE A 61 -5.96 17.06 -1.40
C ILE A 61 -5.95 18.01 -2.60
N PHE A 62 -4.96 17.91 -3.49
CA PHE A 62 -4.85 18.73 -4.68
C PHE A 62 -6.02 18.49 -5.65
N ALA A 63 -6.42 17.24 -5.84
CA ALA A 63 -7.59 16.90 -6.64
C ALA A 63 -8.89 17.44 -6.02
N LEU A 64 -9.06 17.32 -4.70
CA LEU A 64 -10.23 17.88 -3.99
C LEU A 64 -10.33 19.41 -4.17
N LEU A 65 -9.21 20.12 -4.07
CA LEU A 65 -9.15 21.57 -4.27
C LEU A 65 -9.38 21.96 -5.73
N ALA A 66 -8.75 21.27 -6.69
CA ALA A 66 -8.90 21.56 -8.11
C ALA A 66 -10.33 21.29 -8.59
N PHE A 67 -10.89 20.12 -8.31
CA PHE A 67 -12.26 19.79 -8.72
C PHE A 67 -13.31 20.54 -7.90
N GLY A 68 -13.05 20.79 -6.62
CA GLY A 68 -13.93 21.56 -5.75
C GLY A 68 -14.08 23.02 -6.18
N THR A 69 -13.04 23.63 -6.75
CA THR A 69 -13.11 25.00 -7.27
C THR A 69 -13.74 25.08 -8.65
N ILE A 70 -13.51 24.10 -9.53
CA ILE A 70 -14.03 24.10 -10.91
C ILE A 70 -15.51 23.69 -10.98
N PHE A 71 -15.93 22.68 -10.20
CA PHE A 71 -17.27 22.08 -10.26
C PHE A 71 -18.04 22.13 -8.93
N GLY A 72 -17.50 22.78 -7.90
CA GLY A 72 -18.15 22.90 -6.59
C GLY A 72 -18.27 21.57 -5.86
N PHE A 73 -19.40 21.37 -5.17
CA PHE A 73 -19.67 20.16 -4.39
C PHE A 73 -19.63 18.87 -5.21
N LEU A 74 -20.17 18.90 -6.44
CA LEU A 74 -20.14 17.74 -7.33
C LEU A 74 -18.70 17.36 -7.70
N GLY A 75 -17.84 18.37 -7.90
CA GLY A 75 -16.41 18.18 -8.11
C GLY A 75 -15.74 17.48 -6.93
N MET A 76 -16.08 17.86 -5.69
CA MET A 76 -15.55 17.19 -4.50
C MET A 76 -16.00 15.73 -4.39
N LEU A 77 -17.25 15.41 -4.75
CA LEU A 77 -17.75 14.03 -4.75
C LEU A 77 -17.01 13.15 -5.78
N LEU A 78 -16.73 13.72 -6.95
CA LEU A 78 -16.02 13.04 -8.04
C LEU A 78 -14.49 13.08 -7.90
N ALA A 79 -13.94 13.93 -7.05
CA ALA A 79 -12.50 14.10 -6.88
C ALA A 79 -11.81 12.82 -6.39
N LEU A 80 -12.43 12.09 -5.46
CA LEU A 80 -11.85 10.86 -4.91
C LEU A 80 -11.67 9.74 -5.96
N PRO A 81 -12.69 9.34 -6.74
CA PRO A 81 -12.50 8.34 -7.78
C PRO A 81 -11.56 8.83 -8.91
N MET A 82 -11.62 10.11 -9.28
CA MET A 82 -10.71 10.67 -10.28
C MET A 82 -9.25 10.68 -9.80
N ALA A 83 -8.99 11.08 -8.55
CA ALA A 83 -7.66 11.04 -7.95
C ALA A 83 -7.11 9.61 -7.90
N ALA A 84 -7.96 8.61 -7.63
CA ALA A 84 -7.59 7.21 -7.68
C ALA A 84 -7.22 6.77 -9.11
N MET A 85 -8.00 7.15 -10.14
CA MET A 85 -7.67 6.84 -11.53
C MET A 85 -6.32 7.44 -11.95
N VAL A 86 -6.13 8.75 -11.73
CA VAL A 86 -4.88 9.44 -12.06
C VAL A 86 -3.70 8.83 -11.31
N GLY A 87 -3.89 8.51 -10.02
CA GLY A 87 -2.86 7.88 -9.21
C GLY A 87 -2.42 6.50 -9.71
N VAL A 88 -3.36 5.70 -10.21
CA VAL A 88 -3.06 4.38 -10.82
C VAL A 88 -2.31 4.57 -12.14
N LEU A 89 -2.77 5.47 -13.01
CA LEU A 89 -2.11 5.74 -14.30
C LEU A 89 -0.68 6.26 -14.10
N ALA A 90 -0.49 7.22 -13.20
CA ALA A 90 0.83 7.76 -12.89
C ALA A 90 1.77 6.67 -12.36
N ARG A 91 1.28 5.80 -11.46
CA ARG A 91 2.07 4.67 -10.94
C ARG A 91 2.48 3.71 -12.05
N PHE A 92 1.56 3.36 -12.95
CA PHE A 92 1.85 2.47 -14.08
C PHE A 92 2.84 3.12 -15.08
N GLY A 93 2.68 4.41 -15.36
CA GLY A 93 3.56 5.16 -16.27
C GLY A 93 4.99 5.28 -15.74
N ILE A 94 5.17 5.59 -14.45
CA ILE A 94 6.50 5.66 -13.82
C ILE A 94 7.20 4.29 -13.86
N GLU A 95 6.45 3.21 -13.63
CA GLU A 95 6.99 1.86 -13.64
C GLU A 95 7.38 1.37 -15.04
N GLN A 96 6.69 1.85 -16.09
CA GLN A 96 7.09 1.62 -17.48
C GLN A 96 8.27 2.50 -17.91
N TYR A 97 8.29 3.79 -17.52
CA TYR A 97 9.40 4.69 -17.82
C TYR A 97 10.72 4.16 -17.26
N ARG A 98 10.70 3.63 -16.04
CA ARG A 98 11.88 3.05 -15.38
C ARG A 98 12.37 1.74 -16.00
N LYS A 99 11.55 1.07 -16.83
CA LYS A 99 11.91 -0.16 -17.56
C LYS A 99 12.43 0.10 -18.98
N SER A 100 12.18 1.28 -19.57
CA SER A 100 12.73 1.63 -20.88
C SER A 100 14.24 1.89 -20.78
N SER A 101 15.01 1.20 -21.61
CA SER A 101 16.44 0.92 -21.47
C SER A 101 17.41 2.07 -21.70
N LEU A 102 17.06 3.33 -21.40
CA LEU A 102 17.97 4.48 -21.54
C LEU A 102 18.77 4.81 -20.27
N TYR A 103 18.38 4.27 -19.11
CA TYR A 103 19.10 4.47 -17.84
C TYR A 103 20.02 3.30 -17.46
N GLY A 104 19.87 2.13 -18.11
CA GLY A 104 20.71 0.96 -17.87
C GLY A 104 22.07 1.02 -18.57
N GLU A 105 22.18 1.80 -19.67
CA GLU A 105 23.36 1.77 -20.55
C GLU A 105 24.24 3.02 -20.46
N ALA A 106 23.92 3.97 -19.57
CA ALA A 106 24.83 5.09 -19.28
C ALA A 106 25.86 4.68 -18.21
N ALA A 107 26.54 3.56 -18.44
CA ALA A 107 27.79 3.28 -17.74
C ALA A 107 28.81 4.35 -18.19
N PRO A 108 29.43 5.09 -17.25
CA PRO A 108 30.24 6.25 -17.59
C PRO A 108 31.44 5.85 -18.48
N PRO A 109 31.77 6.65 -19.50
CA PRO A 109 32.93 6.43 -20.35
C PRO A 109 34.21 6.79 -19.57
N SER A 110 34.65 5.93 -18.66
CA SER A 110 35.93 6.07 -17.96
C SER A 110 36.88 4.88 -18.17
N GLN A 111 36.53 3.93 -19.05
CA GLN A 111 37.43 2.82 -19.42
C GLN A 111 37.96 2.88 -20.87
N ALA A 112 37.50 3.83 -21.67
CA ALA A 112 38.02 4.04 -23.03
C ALA A 112 39.24 4.99 -23.09
N ALA A 113 39.66 5.57 -21.96
CA ALA A 113 40.79 6.50 -21.89
C ALA A 113 42.14 5.85 -21.49
N GLY A 114 42.20 4.50 -21.43
CA GLY A 114 43.44 3.75 -21.13
C GLY A 114 44.04 3.01 -22.34
N ALA A 115 43.42 3.12 -23.52
CA ALA A 115 43.85 2.41 -24.72
C ALA A 115 44.28 3.43 -25.80
N GLY A 116 45.49 3.97 -25.70
CA GLY A 116 46.11 4.67 -26.82
C GLY A 116 47.08 5.79 -26.45
N GLY A 117 48.36 5.45 -26.42
CA GLY A 117 49.51 6.36 -26.43
C GLY A 117 50.55 5.90 -25.40
N ASP A 118 51.80 5.58 -25.70
CA ASP A 118 52.67 5.73 -26.88
C ASP A 118 53.79 4.67 -26.70
N GLY A 119 54.16 3.84 -27.68
CA GLY A 119 55.31 4.08 -28.56
C GLY A 119 56.47 3.09 -28.27
N PRO A 120 57.18 2.55 -29.28
CA PRO A 120 58.25 1.57 -29.08
C PRO A 120 59.54 2.25 -28.60
N SER A 121 59.86 2.14 -27.31
CA SER A 121 61.19 2.46 -26.81
C SER A 121 62.12 1.27 -27.06
N THR A 122 62.78 1.34 -28.22
CA THR A 122 64.13 0.83 -28.41
C THR A 122 65.04 1.24 -27.25
N ASP A 123 66.06 0.41 -26.99
CA ASP A 123 67.35 0.74 -26.36
C ASP A 123 67.64 0.08 -24.97
N LEU A 124 68.54 -0.93 -25.09
CA LEU A 124 69.51 -1.51 -24.14
C LEU A 124 69.05 -2.61 -23.18
#